data_AF-A0A7C4JLA2-F1
#
_entry.id   AF-A0A7C4JLA2-F1
#
_cell.length_a   1.000
_cell.length_b   1.000
_cell.length_c   1.000
_cell.angle_alpha   90.00
_cell.angle_beta   90.00
_cell.angle_gamma   90.00
#
_symmetry.space_group_name_H-M   'P 1'
#
loop_
_entity.id
_entity.type
_entity.pdbx_description
1 polymer ?
#
loop_
_entity_poly.entity_id
_entity_poly.type
_entity_poly.pdbx_seq_one_letter_code
_entity_poly.pdbx_strand_id
1 'polypeptide(L)'
;MGKLCIENTSGVGEEELEEVLLRVEEAVSSFLTGKLPRSVDYRLILKLEKNNGLVLHVDIELIASSREEIVQFKPLVDDAIRLASSVFEKYIKTCSQ
;
A
#
# COMPACT_ATOMS: atom_id res chain seq x y z
N MET A 1 7.92 11.40 1.76
CA MET A 1 8.18 9.99 2.11
C MET A 1 7.46 9.71 3.41
N GLY A 2 6.28 9.11 3.34
CA GLY A 2 5.62 8.50 4.49
C GLY A 2 6.05 7.04 4.55
N LYS A 3 6.40 6.54 5.73
CA LYS A 3 6.78 5.15 5.97
C LYS A 3 5.92 4.63 7.12
N LEU A 4 5.22 3.52 6.93
CA LEU A 4 4.51 2.82 7.99
C LEU A 4 5.05 1.39 8.10
N CYS A 5 5.20 0.89 9.32
CA CYS A 5 5.60 -0.48 9.62
C CYS A 5 4.52 -1.10 10.51
N ILE A 6 4.06 -2.31 10.16
CA ILE A 6 3.07 -3.10 10.90
C ILE A 6 3.77 -4.43 11.24
N GLU A 7 3.58 -5.03 12.42
CA GLU A 7 4.22 -6.30 12.81
C GLU A 7 3.14 -7.37 13.11
N ASN A 8 3.30 -8.59 12.58
CA ASN A 8 2.47 -9.77 12.95
C ASN A 8 3.28 -11.09 12.97
N THR A 9 3.11 -11.90 14.01
CA THR A 9 3.91 -13.11 14.33
C THR A 9 3.33 -14.46 13.85
N SER A 10 2.26 -14.48 13.06
CA SER A 10 1.59 -15.74 12.68
C SER A 10 2.23 -16.47 11.49
N GLY A 11 2.14 -17.81 11.49
CA GLY A 11 2.64 -18.73 10.46
C GLY A 11 1.83 -18.68 9.16
N VAL A 12 1.80 -17.52 8.52
CA VAL A 12 1.19 -17.30 7.20
C VAL A 12 2.13 -17.86 6.13
N GLY A 13 1.59 -18.69 5.23
CA GLY A 13 2.32 -19.28 4.11
C GLY A 13 2.67 -18.25 3.03
N GLU A 14 3.68 -18.52 2.21
CA GLU A 14 4.11 -17.60 1.14
C GLU A 14 2.99 -17.26 0.15
N GLU A 15 2.15 -18.23 -0.20
CA GLU A 15 0.98 -18.03 -1.09
C GLU A 15 -0.07 -17.07 -0.48
N GLU A 16 -0.31 -17.17 0.83
CA GLU A 16 -1.25 -16.29 1.54
C GLU A 16 -0.70 -14.87 1.64
N LEU A 17 0.62 -14.72 1.80
CA LEU A 17 1.31 -13.43 1.79
C LEU A 17 1.24 -12.76 0.41
N GLU A 18 1.39 -13.55 -0.66
CA GLU A 18 1.19 -13.06 -2.03
C GLU A 18 -0.26 -12.63 -2.27
N GLU A 19 -1.25 -13.39 -1.80
CA GLU A 19 -2.66 -12.97 -1.91
C GLU A 19 -2.90 -11.66 -1.15
N VAL A 20 -2.38 -11.53 0.08
CA VAL A 20 -2.50 -10.29 0.86
C VAL A 20 -1.90 -9.11 0.10
N LEU A 21 -0.72 -9.27 -0.51
CA LEU A 21 -0.09 -8.24 -1.33
C LEU A 21 -0.96 -7.85 -2.52
N LEU A 22 -1.51 -8.83 -3.23
CA LEU A 22 -2.40 -8.59 -4.36
C LEU A 22 -3.63 -7.79 -3.94
N ARG A 23 -4.26 -8.12 -2.81
CA ARG A 23 -5.42 -7.39 -2.28
C ARG A 23 -5.07 -5.95 -1.91
N VAL A 24 -3.90 -5.73 -1.32
CA VAL A 24 -3.41 -4.38 -1.00
C VAL A 24 -3.17 -3.61 -2.30
N GLU A 25 -2.51 -4.22 -3.29
CA GLU A 25 -2.22 -3.61 -4.59
C GLU A 25 -3.50 -3.20 -5.31
N GLU A 26 -4.48 -4.11 -5.41
CA GLU A 26 -5.78 -3.86 -6.04
C GLU A 26 -6.51 -2.70 -5.36
N ALA A 27 -6.57 -2.70 -4.03
CA ALA A 27 -7.28 -1.67 -3.27
C ALA A 27 -6.64 -0.28 -3.45
N VAL A 28 -5.31 -0.20 -3.33
CA VAL A 28 -4.55 1.04 -3.50
C VAL A 28 -4.65 1.55 -4.94
N SER A 29 -4.47 0.67 -5.91
CA SER A 29 -4.49 1.02 -7.33
C SER A 29 -5.88 1.50 -7.76
N SER A 30 -6.94 0.82 -7.29
CA SER A 30 -8.32 1.22 -7.53
C SER A 30 -8.62 2.59 -6.92
N PHE A 31 -8.18 2.83 -5.67
CA PHE A 31 -8.34 4.10 -4.99
C PHE A 31 -7.64 5.25 -5.74
N LEU A 32 -6.37 5.08 -6.09
CA LEU A 32 -5.58 6.11 -6.77
C LEU A 32 -6.13 6.39 -8.17
N THR A 33 -6.44 5.35 -8.95
CA THR A 33 -7.00 5.51 -10.30
C THR A 33 -8.37 6.20 -10.27
N GLY A 34 -9.15 5.98 -9.21
CA GLY A 34 -10.46 6.64 -9.04
C GLY A 34 -10.40 8.08 -8.53
N LYS A 35 -9.24 8.55 -8.05
CA LYS A 35 -9.08 9.86 -7.39
C LYS A 35 -8.08 10.79 -8.08
N LEU A 36 -7.06 10.23 -8.73
CA LEU A 36 -6.07 11.01 -9.47
C LEU A 36 -6.66 11.44 -10.82
N PRO A 37 -6.33 12.66 -11.29
CA PRO A 37 -6.65 13.06 -12.65
C PRO A 37 -5.82 12.24 -13.65
N ARG A 38 -6.32 12.09 -14.88
CA ARG A 38 -5.62 11.36 -15.96
C ARG A 38 -4.27 11.95 -16.36
N SER A 39 -3.96 13.18 -15.94
CA SER A 39 -2.67 13.84 -16.17
C SER A 39 -1.58 13.42 -15.18
N VAL A 40 -1.94 12.67 -14.13
CA VAL A 40 -1.04 12.24 -13.07
C VAL A 40 -1.02 10.73 -13.03
N ASP A 41 0.14 10.17 -13.35
CA ASP A 41 0.42 8.75 -13.17
C ASP A 41 1.01 8.50 -11.77
N TYR A 42 1.09 7.23 -11.39
CA TYR A 42 1.76 6.82 -10.16
C TYR A 42 2.52 5.51 -10.36
N ARG A 43 3.54 5.31 -9.53
CA ARG A 43 4.21 4.03 -9.33
C ARG A 43 3.98 3.57 -7.90
N LEU A 44 3.44 2.37 -7.77
CA LEU A 44 3.24 1.69 -6.49
C LEU A 44 4.30 0.59 -6.35
N ILE A 45 5.00 0.55 -5.22
CA ILE A 45 5.92 -0.52 -4.86
C ILE A 45 5.46 -1.06 -3.51
N LEU A 46 5.15 -2.35 -3.47
CA LEU A 46 4.82 -3.07 -2.25
C LEU A 46 5.90 -4.10 -1.97
N LYS A 47 6.32 -4.19 -0.70
CA LYS A 47 7.27 -5.21 -0.27
C LYS A 47 6.89 -5.74 1.09
N LEU A 48 6.86 -7.07 1.23
CA LEU A 48 6.78 -7.71 2.53
C LEU A 48 8.17 -8.08 3.04
N GLU A 49 8.37 -7.90 4.34
CA GLU A 49 9.59 -8.29 5.03
C GLU A 49 9.23 -9.03 6.32
N LYS A 50 9.86 -10.19 6.54
CA LYS A 50 9.62 -11.04 7.71
C LYS A 50 10.81 -10.94 8.66
N ASN A 51 10.73 -10.06 9.65
CA ASN A 51 11.76 -9.84 10.68
C ASN A 51 11.10 -9.83 12.07
N ASN A 52 11.03 -10.98 12.75
CA ASN A 52 10.29 -11.18 14.02
C ASN A 52 8.78 -10.83 13.97
N GLY A 53 8.29 -10.45 12.79
CA GLY A 53 6.92 -10.13 12.46
C GLY A 53 6.85 -9.83 10.95
N LEU A 54 5.64 -9.71 10.43
CA LEU A 54 5.40 -9.38 9.03
C LEU A 54 5.21 -7.87 8.84
N VAL A 55 6.14 -7.24 8.12
CA VAL A 55 6.15 -5.82 7.80
C VAL A 55 5.81 -5.57 6.34
N LEU A 56 4.77 -4.77 6.10
CA LEU A 56 4.45 -4.24 4.78
C LEU A 56 5.11 -2.87 4.57
N HIS A 57 5.93 -2.77 3.54
CA HIS A 57 6.46 -1.51 3.01
C HIS A 57 5.63 -1.08 1.81
N VAL A 58 5.19 0.18 1.83
CA VAL A 58 4.40 0.81 0.76
C VAL A 58 5.13 2.06 0.30
N ASP A 59 5.50 2.10 -0.98
CA ASP A 59 6.04 3.29 -1.62
C ASP A 59 5.13 3.70 -2.78
N ILE A 60 4.82 4.99 -2.86
CA ILE A 60 3.94 5.57 -3.87
C ILE A 60 4.61 6.84 -4.39
N GLU A 61 5.01 6.79 -5.64
CA GLU A 61 5.62 7.89 -6.37
C GLU A 61 4.59 8.47 -7.35
N LEU A 62 4.30 9.77 -7.24
CA LEU A 62 3.45 10.48 -8.21
C LEU A 62 4.31 10.98 -9.38
N ILE A 63 3.84 10.72 -10.59
CA ILE A 63 4.46 11.14 -11.84
C ILE A 63 3.53 12.17 -12.46
N ALA A 64 3.87 13.45 -12.32
CA ALA A 64 3.08 14.57 -12.79
C ALA A 64 3.93 15.56 -13.59
N SER A 65 3.26 16.42 -14.37
CA SER A 65 3.93 17.41 -15.22
C SER A 65 4.51 18.59 -14.43
N SER A 66 3.96 18.85 -13.24
CA SER A 66 4.36 19.97 -12.39
C SER A 66 4.58 19.56 -10.93
N ARG A 67 5.44 20.31 -10.24
CA ARG A 67 5.67 20.11 -8.80
C ARG A 67 4.44 20.50 -7.99
N GLU A 68 3.69 21.50 -8.44
CA GLU A 68 2.44 21.95 -7.83
C GLU A 68 1.42 20.80 -7.77
N GLU A 69 1.25 20.04 -8.86
CA GLU A 69 0.37 18.86 -8.88
C GLU A 69 0.81 17.80 -7.86
N ILE A 70 2.11 17.49 -7.79
CA ILE A 70 2.64 16.52 -6.81
C ILE A 70 2.31 16.97 -5.38
N VAL A 71 2.49 18.25 -5.07
CA VAL A 71 2.18 18.79 -3.73
C VAL A 71 0.67 18.74 -3.46
N GLN A 72 -0.14 19.09 -4.45
CA GLN A 72 -1.60 19.09 -4.34
C GLN A 72 -2.16 17.68 -4.07
N PHE A 73 -1.62 16.65 -4.72
CA PHE A 73 -2.13 15.27 -4.60
C PHE A 73 -1.41 14.43 -3.55
N LYS A 74 -0.39 14.98 -2.87
CA LYS A 74 0.27 14.32 -1.75
C LYS A 74 -0.68 13.81 -0.66
N PRO A 75 -1.77 14.52 -0.26
CA PRO A 75 -2.73 13.97 0.71
C PRO A 75 -3.41 12.68 0.24
N LEU A 76 -3.63 12.50 -1.07
CA LEU A 76 -4.19 11.26 -1.62
C LEU A 76 -3.21 10.10 -1.48
N VAL A 77 -1.91 10.36 -1.55
CA VAL A 77 -0.87 9.36 -1.28
C VAL A 77 -0.94 8.92 0.19
N ASP A 78 -1.07 9.87 1.11
CA ASP A 78 -1.20 9.56 2.54
C ASP A 78 -2.49 8.75 2.83
N ASP A 79 -3.60 9.05 2.15
CA ASP A 79 -4.84 8.27 2.20
C ASP A 79 -4.65 6.85 1.65
N ALA A 80 -3.95 6.71 0.53
CA ALA A 80 -3.67 5.43 -0.10
C ALA A 80 -2.79 4.54 0.79
N ILE A 81 -1.78 5.10 1.46
CA ILE A 81 -0.95 4.37 2.43
C ILE A 81 -1.80 3.90 3.62
N ARG A 82 -2.71 4.74 4.12
CA ARG A 82 -3.64 4.35 5.19
C ARG A 82 -4.57 3.23 4.75
N LEU A 83 -5.07 3.28 3.52
CA LEU A 83 -5.89 2.21 2.94
C LEU A 83 -5.08 0.90 2.85
N ALA A 84 -3.86 0.95 2.32
CA ALA A 84 -2.97 -0.21 2.24
C ALA A 84 -2.80 -0.89 3.60
N SER A 85 -2.56 -0.07 4.62
CA SER A 85 -2.37 -0.50 6.01
C SER A 85 -3.63 -1.17 6.57
N SER A 86 -4.80 -0.54 6.36
CA SER A 86 -6.08 -1.09 6.81
C SER A 86 -6.43 -2.41 6.12
N VAL A 87 -6.15 -2.52 4.82
CA VAL A 87 -6.38 -3.75 4.04
C VAL A 87 -5.44 -4.85 4.53
N PHE A 88 -4.15 -4.54 4.64
CA PHE A 88 -3.14 -5.47 5.12
C PHE A 88 -3.49 -6.06 6.50
N GLU A 89 -3.81 -5.21 7.48
CA GLU A 89 -4.20 -5.68 8.82
C GLU A 89 -5.45 -6.56 8.81
N LYS A 90 -6.43 -6.21 7.96
CA LYS A 90 -7.67 -6.99 7.84
C LYS A 90 -7.40 -8.39 7.31
N TYR A 91 -6.59 -8.52 6.27
CA TYR A 91 -6.31 -9.81 5.65
C TYR A 91 -5.38 -10.67 6.50
N ILE A 92 -4.33 -10.10 7.08
CA ILE A 92 -3.41 -10.84 7.96
C ILE A 92 -4.10 -11.36 9.23
N LYS A 93 -5.06 -10.61 9.80
CA LYS A 93 -5.89 -11.10 10.91
C LYS A 93 -6.75 -12.30 10.50
N THR A 94 -7.22 -12.33 9.26
CA THR A 94 -8.03 -13.43 8.71
C THR A 94 -7.18 -14.69 8.48
N CYS A 95 -5.95 -14.54 7.98
CA CYS A 95 -5.02 -15.67 7.78
C CYS A 95 -4.45 -16.25 9.09
N SER A 96 -4.64 -15.57 10.22
CA SER A 96 -4.13 -16.01 11.54
C SER A 96 -5.17 -16.82 12.36
N GLN A 97 -6.33 -17.13 11.80
CA GLN A 97 -7.41 -17.90 12.43
C GLN A 97 -7.53 -19.29 11.83
#